data_AF-A0A1F6VGC8-F1
#
_entry.id   AF-A0A1F6VGC8-F1
#
_cell.length_a   1.000
_cell.length_b   1.000
_cell.length_c   1.000
_cell.angle_alpha   90.00
_cell.angle_beta   90.00
_cell.angle_gamma   90.00
#
_symmetry.space_group_name_H-M   'P 1'
#
loop_
_entity.id
_entity.type
_entity.pdbx_description
1 polymer ?
#
loop_
_entity_poly.entity_id
_entity_poly.type
_entity_poly.pdbx_seq_one_letter_code
_entity_poly.pdbx_strand_id
1 'polypeptide(L)'
;MLLAAAAHAEAWQTLSPAERQALAPHRQNWDNYTPQQQQRLRQGAQRYLQLPPNEREGVREQQRQYRQLSPQEQRKLRDEYRRDR
;
A
#
# COMPACT_ATOMS: atom_id res chain seq x y z
N MET A 1 30.84 -4.31 2.73
CA MET A 1 30.07 -3.22 3.36
C MET A 1 28.84 -2.96 2.51
N LEU A 2 27.67 -3.40 2.95
CA LEU A 2 26.41 -3.06 2.26
C LEU A 2 26.06 -1.63 2.67
N LEU A 3 26.15 -0.70 1.71
CA LEU A 3 25.70 0.68 1.89
C LEU A 3 24.21 0.63 2.22
N ALA A 4 23.87 0.89 3.48
CA ALA A 4 22.51 1.27 3.83
C ALA A 4 22.25 2.58 3.10
N ALA A 5 21.51 2.51 1.98
CA ALA A 5 21.03 3.71 1.31
C ALA A 5 20.23 4.50 2.36
N ALA A 6 20.72 5.69 2.71
CA ALA A 6 19.94 6.63 3.49
C ALA A 6 18.60 6.79 2.76
N ALA A 7 17.51 6.34 3.39
CA ALA A 7 16.19 6.43 2.79
C ALA A 7 15.84 7.92 2.74
N HIS A 8 15.84 8.48 1.54
CA HIS A 8 15.33 9.82 1.29
C HIS A 8 13.84 9.71 0.96
N ALA A 9 13.06 10.71 1.36
CA ALA A 9 11.66 10.75 0.97
C ALA A 9 11.61 10.90 -0.57
N GLU A 10 10.94 9.96 -1.24
CA GLU A 10 10.73 9.98 -2.68
C GLU A 10 9.52 10.88 -2.98
N ALA A 11 9.65 11.78 -3.95
CA ALA A 11 8.52 12.58 -4.39
C ALA A 11 7.50 11.69 -5.13
N TRP A 12 6.19 11.94 -4.95
CA TRP A 12 5.13 11.17 -5.61
C TRP A 12 5.33 11.03 -7.14
N GLN A 13 5.93 12.03 -7.78
CA GLN A 13 6.14 12.09 -9.22
C GLN A 13 7.21 11.11 -9.72
N THR A 14 8.14 10.67 -8.86
CA THR A 14 9.22 9.72 -9.25
C THR A 14 8.74 8.28 -9.27
N LEU A 15 7.58 7.98 -8.68
CA LEU A 15 6.95 6.67 -8.74
C LEU A 15 6.52 6.34 -10.17
N SER A 16 6.68 5.07 -10.57
CA SER A 16 6.20 4.58 -11.86
C SER A 16 4.67 4.73 -11.97
N PRO A 17 4.10 4.79 -13.19
CA PRO A 17 2.65 4.86 -13.37
C PRO A 17 1.88 3.74 -12.64
N ALA A 18 2.43 2.53 -12.66
CA ALA A 18 1.84 1.38 -11.99
C ALA A 18 1.90 1.50 -10.45
N GLU A 19 3.02 1.96 -9.89
CA GLU A 19 3.15 2.24 -8.45
C GLU A 19 2.19 3.35 -8.02
N ARG A 20 2.07 4.43 -8.79
CA ARG A 20 1.11 5.53 -8.52
C ARG A 20 -0.34 5.06 -8.53
N GLN A 21 -0.68 4.14 -9.43
CA GLN A 21 -2.02 3.56 -9.46
C GLN A 21 -2.29 2.67 -8.24
N ALA A 22 -1.33 1.80 -7.89
CA ALA A 22 -1.44 0.92 -6.72
C ALA A 22 -1.48 1.71 -5.40
N LEU A 23 -0.77 2.84 -5.33
CA LEU A 23 -0.68 3.72 -4.16
C LEU A 23 -1.64 4.91 -4.22
N ALA A 24 -2.59 4.94 -5.16
CA ALA A 24 -3.50 6.08 -5.32
C ALA A 24 -4.19 6.54 -4.01
N PRO A 25 -4.58 5.66 -3.06
CA PRO A 25 -5.14 6.08 -1.76
C PRO A 25 -4.17 6.90 -0.89
N HIS A 26 -2.87 6.76 -1.10
CA HIS A 26 -1.82 7.42 -0.34
C HIS A 26 -1.37 8.75 -0.96
N ARG A 27 -1.83 9.08 -2.18
CA ARG A 27 -1.36 10.25 -2.92
C ARG A 27 -1.42 11.55 -2.12
N GLN A 28 -2.53 11.81 -1.45
CA GLN A 28 -2.75 13.07 -0.71
C GLN A 28 -1.82 13.22 0.50
N ASN A 29 -1.41 12.10 1.10
CA ASN A 29 -0.58 12.07 2.32
C ASN A 29 0.86 11.66 2.04
N TRP A 30 1.24 11.48 0.77
CA TRP A 30 2.50 10.84 0.40
C TRP A 30 3.71 11.58 0.97
N ASP A 31 3.72 12.91 0.82
CA ASP A 31 4.82 13.77 1.27
C ASP A 31 4.88 13.90 2.81
N ASN A 32 3.82 13.49 3.51
CA ASN A 32 3.77 13.46 4.98
C ASN A 32 4.33 12.15 5.56
N TYR A 33 4.58 11.14 4.72
CA TYR A 33 5.18 9.89 5.17
C TYR A 33 6.69 10.02 5.34
N THR A 34 7.23 9.38 6.37
CA THR A 34 8.68 9.25 6.52
C THR A 34 9.25 8.44 5.35
N PRO A 35 10.54 8.58 5.03
CA PRO A 35 11.16 7.79 3.98
C PRO A 35 10.97 6.28 4.17
N GLN A 36 11.01 5.81 5.42
CA GLN A 36 10.76 4.40 5.75
C GLN A 36 9.31 3.98 5.48
N GLN A 37 8.34 4.84 5.77
CA GLN A 37 6.93 4.58 5.48
C GLN A 37 6.68 4.53 3.96
N GLN A 38 7.21 5.49 3.21
CA GLN A 38 7.15 5.51 1.74
C GLN A 38 7.76 4.24 1.14
N GLN A 39 8.94 3.83 1.63
CA GLN A 39 9.60 2.60 1.17
C GLN A 39 8.76 1.35 1.45
N ARG A 40 8.15 1.24 2.65
CA ARG A 40 7.27 0.10 2.98
C ARG A 40 6.03 0.04 2.10
N LEU A 41 5.40 1.18 1.84
CA LEU A 41 4.25 1.29 0.94
C LEU A 41 4.64 0.88 -0.48
N ARG A 42 5.78 1.38 -0.98
CA ARG A 42 6.30 1.07 -2.30
C ARG A 42 6.64 -0.42 -2.45
N GLN A 43 7.28 -1.04 -1.47
CA GLN A 43 7.51 -2.49 -1.46
C GLN A 43 6.18 -3.29 -1.50
N GLY A 44 5.16 -2.81 -0.78
CA GLY A 44 3.81 -3.39 -0.86
C GLY A 44 3.21 -3.30 -2.26
N ALA A 45 3.32 -2.13 -2.88
CA ALA A 45 2.87 -1.91 -4.26
C ALA A 45 3.62 -2.81 -5.26
N GLN A 46 4.94 -2.95 -5.13
CA GLN A 46 5.75 -3.81 -5.99
C GLN A 46 5.33 -5.28 -5.86
N ARG A 47 5.11 -5.79 -4.64
CA ARG A 47 4.58 -7.15 -4.43
C ARG A 47 3.22 -7.32 -5.09
N TYR A 48 2.30 -6.36 -4.92
CA TYR A 48 1.00 -6.38 -5.58
C TYR A 48 1.11 -6.40 -7.10
N LEU A 49 2.03 -5.61 -7.68
CA LEU A 49 2.31 -5.54 -9.11
C LEU A 49 3.08 -6.76 -9.65
N GLN A 50 3.55 -7.66 -8.79
CA GLN A 50 4.15 -8.94 -9.19
C GLN A 50 3.15 -10.09 -9.16
N LEU A 51 2.01 -9.93 -8.47
CA LEU A 51 0.95 -10.95 -8.46
C LEU A 51 0.47 -11.24 -9.89
N PRO A 52 0.07 -12.47 -10.23
CA PRO A 52 -0.55 -12.76 -11.50
C PRO A 52 -1.89 -11.99 -11.67
N PRO A 53 -2.34 -11.71 -12.91
CA PRO A 53 -3.50 -10.85 -13.15
C PRO A 53 -4.79 -11.30 -12.45
N ASN A 54 -5.07 -12.60 -12.40
CA ASN A 54 -6.21 -13.19 -11.71
C ASN A 54 -6.18 -12.94 -10.19
N GLU A 55 -5.00 -13.02 -9.57
CA GLU A 55 -4.85 -12.71 -8.14
C GLU A 55 -5.02 -11.21 -7.87
N ARG A 56 -4.53 -10.34 -8.78
CA ARG A 56 -4.76 -8.90 -8.66
C ARG A 56 -6.23 -8.54 -8.73
N GLU A 57 -7.03 -9.25 -9.54
CA GLU A 57 -8.48 -9.06 -9.61
C GLU A 57 -9.16 -9.44 -8.30
N GLY A 58 -8.78 -10.59 -7.71
CA GLY A 58 -9.26 -10.99 -6.39
C GLY A 58 -8.97 -9.92 -5.34
N VAL A 59 -7.74 -9.42 -5.28
CA VAL A 59 -7.37 -8.34 -4.34
C VAL A 59 -8.15 -7.04 -4.60
N ARG A 60 -8.37 -6.67 -5.87
CA ARG A 60 -9.19 -5.49 -6.21
C ARG A 60 -10.63 -5.65 -5.74
N GLU A 61 -11.21 -6.82 -5.91
CA GLU A 61 -12.58 -7.11 -5.48
C GLU A 61 -12.70 -7.08 -3.96
N GLN A 62 -11.78 -7.73 -3.24
CA GLN A 62 -11.70 -7.67 -1.78
C GLN A 62 -11.57 -6.22 -1.29
N GLN A 63 -10.75 -5.40 -1.97
CA GLN A 63 -10.61 -4.00 -1.62
C GLN A 63 -11.88 -3.17 -1.92
N ARG A 64 -12.62 -3.48 -2.99
CA ARG A 64 -13.91 -2.85 -3.27
C ARG A 64 -14.92 -3.19 -2.18
N GLN A 65 -15.06 -4.46 -1.83
CA GLN A 65 -15.94 -4.92 -0.76
C GLN A 65 -15.58 -4.26 0.57
N TYR A 66 -14.29 -4.24 0.93
CA TYR A 66 -13.82 -3.58 2.16
C TYR A 66 -14.17 -2.09 2.22
N ARG A 67 -14.08 -1.36 1.10
CA ARG A 67 -14.47 0.06 1.03
C ARG A 67 -15.97 0.30 1.15
N GLN A 68 -16.79 -0.70 0.87
CA GLN A 68 -18.25 -0.62 1.03
C GLN A 68 -18.70 -0.89 2.46
N LEU A 69 -17.86 -1.51 3.29
CA LEU A 69 -18.16 -1.76 4.70
C LEU A 69 -18.25 -0.45 5.48
N SER A 70 -19.12 -0.45 6.49
CA SER A 70 -19.22 0.68 7.43
C SER A 70 -17.91 0.88 8.20
N PRO A 71 -17.64 2.09 8.71
CA PRO A 71 -16.45 2.35 9.51
C PRO A 71 -16.29 1.42 10.72
N GLN A 72 -17.39 0.94 11.31
CA GLN A 72 -17.38 0.02 12.44
C GLN A 72 -16.95 -1.39 12.00
N GLU A 73 -17.49 -1.89 10.90
CA GLU A 73 -17.09 -3.18 10.32
C GLU A 73 -15.63 -3.17 9.89
N GLN A 74 -15.18 -2.09 9.24
CA GLN A 74 -13.78 -1.92 8.88
C GLN A 74 -12.85 -1.93 10.10
N ARG A 75 -13.27 -1.35 11.24
CA ARG A 75 -12.51 -1.40 12.51
C ARG A 75 -12.44 -2.83 13.03
N LYS A 76 -13.57 -3.54 13.11
CA LYS A 76 -13.64 -4.93 13.56
C LYS A 76 -12.68 -5.84 12.78
N LEU A 77 -12.71 -5.76 11.44
CA LEU A 77 -11.80 -6.51 10.57
C LEU A 77 -10.31 -6.18 10.82
N ARG A 78 -9.98 -4.91 11.04
CA ARG A 78 -8.60 -4.52 11.37
C ARG A 78 -8.15 -5.05 12.73
N ASP A 79 -9.06 -5.07 13.70
CA ASP A 79 -8.77 -5.55 15.05
C ASP A 79 -8.59 -7.08 15.07
N GLU A 80 -9.43 -7.82 14.35
CA GLU A 80 -9.28 -9.27 14.13
C GLU A 80 -7.93 -9.58 13.48
N TYR A 81 -7.60 -8.90 12.38
CA TYR A 81 -6.32 -9.10 11.69
C TYR A 81 -5.09 -8.80 12.57
N ARG A 82 -5.22 -7.85 13.52
CA ARG A 82 -4.14 -7.53 14.46
C ARG A 82 -3.99 -8.59 15.55
N ARG A 83 -5.06 -9.29 15.92
CA ARG A 83 -5.04 -10.36 16.92
C ARG A 83 -4.43 -11.65 16.38
N ASP A 84 -4.62 -11.91 15.08
CA ASP A 84 -4.21 -13.17 14.43
C ASP A 84 -2.77 -13.13 13.87
N ARG A 85 -2.04 -12.02 14.04
CA ARG A 85 -0.63 -11.83 13.64
C ARG A 85 0.27 -11.71 14.85
#